data_AF-A0A8J4KZY8-F1
#
_entry.id   AF-A0A8J4KZY8-F1
#
_cell.length_a   1.000
_cell.length_b   1.000
_cell.length_c   1.000
_cell.angle_alpha   90.00
_cell.angle_beta   90.00
_cell.angle_gamma   90.00
#
_symmetry.space_group_name_H-M   'P 1'
#
loop_
_entity.id
_entity.type
_entity.pdbx_description
1 polymer ?
#
loop_
_entity_poly.entity_id
_entity_poly.type
_entity_poly.pdbx_seq_one_letter_code
_entity_poly.pdbx_strand_id
1 'polypeptide(L)'
;AAPQPRLPGRVSGAHTLQEMYGCDLLEDGRTSGFYQMAYDGRDFIAFNMGTMTFTAADVVAQITKKKWEDEAVAERRKQYLENICIEVLRKYVSYGHAVLEKKELPTVRVSGKEAHGTLTLYCRAY
;
A
#
# COMPACT_ATOMS: atom_id res chain seq x y z
N ALA A 1 -26.34 -40.86 11.40
CA ALA A 1 -25.89 -39.82 10.45
C ALA A 1 -25.15 -38.75 11.24
N ALA A 2 -23.89 -38.49 10.92
CA ALA A 2 -23.10 -37.46 11.58
C ALA A 2 -23.71 -36.06 11.30
N PRO A 3 -23.75 -35.14 12.27
CA PRO A 3 -24.25 -33.81 12.02
C PRO A 3 -23.30 -33.08 11.06
N GLN A 4 -23.85 -32.51 9.98
CA GLN A 4 -23.09 -31.69 9.05
C GLN A 4 -22.46 -30.51 9.82
N PRO A 5 -21.20 -30.14 9.52
CA PRO A 5 -20.60 -28.95 10.10
C PRO A 5 -21.42 -27.74 9.67
N ARG A 6 -22.01 -27.03 10.64
CA ARG A 6 -22.68 -25.76 10.38
C ARG A 6 -21.62 -24.80 9.85
N LEU A 7 -21.80 -24.34 8.61
CA LEU A 7 -21.04 -23.23 8.06
C LEU A 7 -21.09 -22.08 9.10
N PRO A 8 -19.96 -21.45 9.46
CA PRO A 8 -19.98 -20.33 10.38
C PRO A 8 -20.93 -19.28 9.80
N GLY A 9 -21.94 -18.91 10.59
CA GLY A 9 -23.00 -18.00 10.17
C GLY A 9 -22.38 -16.74 9.57
N ARG A 10 -22.99 -16.24 8.49
CA ARG A 10 -22.66 -14.96 7.87
C ARG A 10 -22.48 -13.92 8.97
N VAL A 11 -21.24 -13.50 9.20
CA VAL A 11 -20.91 -12.41 10.12
C VAL A 11 -21.63 -11.18 9.57
N SER A 12 -22.59 -10.68 10.33
CA SER A 12 -23.35 -9.49 9.96
C SER A 12 -22.53 -8.27 10.38
N GLY A 13 -22.09 -7.49 9.40
CA GLY A 13 -21.25 -6.32 9.62
C GLY A 13 -20.70 -5.80 8.29
N ALA A 14 -20.29 -4.53 8.27
CA ALA A 14 -19.51 -4.00 7.16
C ALA A 14 -18.06 -4.44 7.37
N HIS A 15 -17.48 -5.06 6.35
CA HIS A 15 -16.07 -5.46 6.31
C HIS A 15 -15.37 -4.74 5.16
N THR A 16 -14.07 -4.52 5.29
CA THR A 16 -13.26 -3.86 4.27
C THR A 16 -12.13 -4.76 3.78
N LEU A 17 -11.86 -4.68 2.48
CA LEU A 17 -10.68 -5.25 1.85
C LEU A 17 -9.93 -4.09 1.18
N GLN A 18 -8.66 -3.94 1.50
CA GLN A 18 -7.81 -2.86 1.00
C GLN A 18 -6.64 -3.49 0.24
N GLU A 19 -6.30 -2.93 -0.91
CA GLU A 19 -5.18 -3.36 -1.74
C GLU A 19 -4.25 -2.18 -1.97
N MET A 20 -2.95 -2.37 -1.75
CA MET A 20 -1.92 -1.37 -1.97
C MET A 20 -0.79 -2.01 -2.77
N TYR A 21 -0.55 -1.50 -3.98
CA TYR A 21 0.47 -2.02 -4.86
C TYR A 21 1.04 -0.91 -5.74
N GLY A 22 2.28 -1.10 -6.19
CA GLY A 22 2.99 -0.10 -6.98
C GLY A 22 4.46 -0.45 -7.13
N CYS A 23 5.17 0.41 -7.84
CA CYS A 23 6.60 0.30 -8.06
C CYS A 23 7.25 1.67 -7.90
N ASP A 24 8.51 1.66 -7.46
CA ASP A 24 9.32 2.86 -7.33
C ASP A 24 10.50 2.80 -8.30
N LEU A 25 10.88 3.96 -8.81
CA LEU A 25 12.10 4.17 -9.58
C LEU A 25 12.99 5.14 -8.81
N LEU A 26 14.10 4.64 -8.29
CA LEU A 26 15.06 5.41 -7.49
C LEU A 26 16.00 6.21 -8.38
N GLU A 27 16.62 7.26 -7.82
CA GLU A 27 17.55 8.14 -8.53
C GLU A 27 18.77 7.39 -9.12
N ASP A 28 19.22 6.34 -8.45
CA ASP A 28 20.31 5.47 -8.92
C ASP A 28 19.89 4.43 -9.98
N GLY A 29 18.64 4.51 -10.43
CA GLY A 29 18.07 3.63 -11.44
C GLY A 29 17.59 2.27 -10.92
N ARG A 30 17.76 1.98 -9.63
CA ARG A 30 17.17 0.78 -9.01
C ARG A 30 15.65 0.88 -9.00
N THR A 31 15.01 -0.28 -9.08
CA THR A 31 13.55 -0.40 -9.03
C THR A 31 13.13 -1.27 -7.86
N SER A 32 11.98 -0.94 -7.27
CA SER A 32 11.30 -1.76 -6.25
C SER A 32 9.85 -1.91 -6.62
N GLY A 33 9.21 -2.95 -6.09
CA GLY A 33 7.78 -3.17 -6.22
C GLY A 33 7.20 -3.68 -4.91
N PHE A 34 5.94 -3.35 -4.68
CA PHE A 34 5.19 -3.79 -3.52
C PHE A 34 3.78 -4.22 -3.92
N TYR A 35 3.26 -5.19 -3.17
CA TYR A 35 1.87 -5.64 -3.27
C TYR A 35 1.45 -6.18 -1.90
N GLN A 36 0.43 -5.57 -1.31
CA GLN A 36 -0.10 -5.97 -0.01
C GLN A 36 -1.61 -5.75 0.05
N MET A 37 -2.26 -6.57 0.86
CA MET A 37 -3.68 -6.46 1.16
C MET A 37 -3.90 -6.40 2.68
N ALA A 38 -4.93 -5.66 3.08
CA ALA A 38 -5.42 -5.57 4.44
C ALA A 38 -6.92 -5.90 4.51
N TYR A 39 -7.34 -6.51 5.61
CA TYR A 39 -8.74 -6.83 5.91
C TYR A 39 -9.13 -6.15 7.23
N ASP A 40 -10.21 -5.37 7.20
CA ASP A 40 -10.68 -4.57 8.35
C ASP A 40 -9.56 -3.69 8.97
N GLY A 41 -8.71 -3.11 8.11
CA GLY A 41 -7.60 -2.24 8.51
C GLY A 41 -6.37 -2.95 9.09
N ARG A 42 -6.32 -4.28 9.06
CA ARG A 42 -5.18 -5.09 9.52
C ARG A 42 -4.51 -5.80 8.36
N ASP A 43 -3.19 -5.94 8.43
CA ASP A 43 -2.44 -6.69 7.42
C ASP A 43 -3.03 -8.08 7.22
N PHE A 44 -3.15 -8.49 5.96
CA PHE A 44 -3.72 -9.78 5.58
C PHE A 44 -2.71 -10.62 4.81
N ILE A 45 -2.21 -10.13 3.68
CA ILE A 45 -1.20 -10.83 2.88
C ILE A 45 -0.30 -9.83 2.14
N ALA A 46 1.00 -10.12 2.03
CA ALA A 46 1.98 -9.30 1.32
C ALA A 46 2.86 -10.15 0.41
N PHE A 47 3.19 -9.64 -0.78
CA PHE A 47 4.07 -10.31 -1.74
C PHE A 47 5.53 -9.91 -1.50
N ASN A 48 6.41 -10.91 -1.39
CA ASN A 48 7.84 -10.71 -1.34
C ASN A 48 8.47 -11.10 -2.68
N MET A 49 8.78 -10.08 -3.50
CA MET A 49 9.38 -10.26 -4.82
C MET A 49 10.77 -10.89 -4.81
N GLY A 50 11.55 -10.72 -3.73
CA GLY A 50 12.89 -11.25 -3.61
C GLY A 50 12.92 -12.76 -3.36
N THR A 51 11.91 -13.27 -2.65
CA THR A 51 11.77 -14.70 -2.36
C THR A 51 10.74 -15.40 -3.24
N MET A 52 9.97 -14.65 -4.04
CA MET A 52 8.83 -15.17 -4.82
C MET A 52 7.75 -15.84 -3.97
N THR A 53 7.54 -15.36 -2.74
CA THR A 53 6.56 -15.93 -1.82
C THR A 53 5.59 -14.89 -1.28
N PHE A 54 4.46 -15.35 -0.75
CA PHE A 54 3.54 -14.50 0.00
C PHE A 54 3.74 -14.69 1.51
N THR A 55 3.71 -13.58 2.24
CA THR A 55 3.65 -13.54 3.70
C THR A 55 2.21 -13.36 4.11
N ALA A 56 1.62 -14.37 4.74
CA ALA A 56 0.28 -14.31 5.30
C ALA A 56 0.35 -13.84 6.76
N ALA A 57 -0.49 -12.87 7.13
CA ALA A 57 -0.47 -12.25 8.45
C ALA A 57 -1.13 -13.12 9.53
N ASP A 58 -2.11 -13.95 9.16
CA ASP A 58 -2.81 -14.85 10.08
C ASP A 58 -3.12 -16.22 9.45
N VAL A 59 -3.76 -17.10 10.22
CA VAL A 59 -4.13 -18.45 9.79
C VAL A 59 -5.19 -18.49 8.70
N VAL A 60 -6.04 -17.45 8.60
CA VAL A 60 -7.06 -17.34 7.56
C VAL A 60 -6.40 -16.93 6.24
N ALA A 61 -5.44 -16.01 6.27
CA ALA A 61 -4.65 -15.58 5.13
C ALA A 61 -3.78 -16.71 4.54
N GLN A 62 -3.42 -17.74 5.32
CA GLN A 62 -2.70 -18.92 4.81
C GLN A 62 -3.50 -19.66 3.73
N ILE A 63 -4.84 -19.63 3.80
CA ILE A 63 -5.71 -20.23 2.78
C ILE A 63 -5.50 -19.53 1.44
N THR A 64 -5.49 -18.19 1.45
CA THR A 64 -5.23 -17.37 0.26
C THR A 64 -3.81 -17.57 -0.27
N LYS A 65 -2.81 -17.57 0.63
CA LYS A 65 -1.42 -17.82 0.29
C LYS A 65 -1.27 -19.12 -0.50
N LYS A 66 -1.76 -20.24 0.04
CA LYS A 66 -1.64 -21.56 -0.60
C LYS A 66 -2.29 -21.55 -1.99
N LYS A 67 -3.50 -20.99 -2.11
CA LYS A 67 -4.19 -20.88 -3.39
C LYS A 67 -3.36 -20.10 -4.41
N TRP A 68 -2.77 -18.97 -4.01
CA TRP A 68 -1.99 -18.12 -4.91
C TRP A 68 -0.65 -18.72 -5.31
N GLU A 69 -0.02 -19.49 -4.43
CA GLU A 69 1.18 -20.27 -4.73
C GLU A 69 0.87 -21.39 -5.72
N ASP A 70 -0.27 -22.10 -5.55
CA ASP A 70 -0.74 -23.12 -6.49
C ASP A 70 -1.09 -22.54 -7.88
N GLU A 71 -1.57 -21.29 -7.93
CA GLU A 71 -1.98 -20.58 -9.15
C GLU A 71 -0.86 -19.75 -9.82
N ALA A 72 0.39 -19.88 -9.36
CA ALA A 72 1.55 -19.12 -9.89
C ALA A 72 1.28 -17.60 -9.96
N VAL A 73 0.67 -17.05 -8.90
CA VAL A 73 0.35 -15.62 -8.83
C VAL A 73 1.63 -14.78 -8.64
N ALA A 74 2.65 -15.35 -7.99
CA ALA A 74 3.93 -14.69 -7.74
C ALA A 74 4.61 -14.21 -9.05
N GLU A 75 4.64 -15.06 -10.07
CA GLU A 75 5.23 -14.77 -11.39
C GLU A 75 4.50 -13.61 -12.07
N ARG A 76 3.16 -13.65 -12.06
CA ARG A 76 2.33 -12.59 -12.63
C ARG A 76 2.53 -11.26 -11.91
N ARG A 77 2.60 -11.27 -10.58
CA ARG A 77 2.84 -10.06 -9.77
C ARG A 77 4.24 -9.51 -10.01
N LYS A 78 5.28 -10.34 -10.01
CA LYS A 78 6.65 -9.92 -10.30
C LYS A 78 6.78 -9.32 -11.71
N GLN A 79 6.23 -9.98 -12.71
CA GLN A 79 6.26 -9.47 -14.10
C GLN A 79 5.64 -8.07 -14.19
N TYR A 80 4.48 -7.87 -13.56
CA TYR A 80 3.82 -6.57 -13.55
C TYR A 80 4.65 -5.51 -12.81
N LEU A 81 5.12 -5.82 -11.60
CA LEU A 81 5.80 -4.85 -10.73
C LEU A 81 7.19 -4.46 -11.25
N GLU A 82 7.96 -5.41 -11.81
CA GLU A 82 9.31 -5.15 -12.31
C GLU A 82 9.32 -4.51 -13.71
N ASN A 83 8.34 -4.83 -14.55
CA ASN A 83 8.36 -4.42 -15.95
C ASN A 83 7.26 -3.42 -16.27
N ILE A 84 6.00 -3.87 -16.24
CA ILE A 84 4.86 -3.08 -16.73
C ILE A 84 4.69 -1.80 -15.92
N CYS A 85 4.75 -1.90 -14.60
CA CYS A 85 4.62 -0.78 -13.70
C CYS A 85 5.73 0.26 -13.94
N ILE A 86 6.99 -0.18 -14.05
CA ILE A 86 8.13 0.73 -14.28
C ILE A 86 8.05 1.39 -15.65
N GLU A 87 7.67 0.65 -16.70
CA GLU A 87 7.51 1.22 -18.04
C GLU A 87 6.43 2.31 -18.06
N VAL A 88 5.28 2.03 -17.44
CA VAL A 88 4.17 2.99 -17.34
C VAL A 88 4.56 4.18 -16.48
N LEU A 89 5.25 3.96 -15.35
CA LEU A 89 5.72 5.03 -14.47
C LEU A 89 6.66 6.00 -15.21
N ARG A 90 7.61 5.49 -15.99
CA ARG A 90 8.50 6.33 -16.82
C ARG A 90 7.71 7.22 -17.80
N LYS A 91 6.66 6.68 -18.42
CA LYS A 91 5.80 7.45 -19.33
C LYS A 91 5.06 8.55 -18.57
N TYR A 92 4.44 8.24 -17.44
CA TYR A 92 3.69 9.24 -16.66
C TYR A 92 4.56 10.34 -16.07
N VAL A 93 5.75 9.99 -15.57
CA VAL A 93 6.74 10.99 -15.14
C VAL A 93 7.14 11.89 -16.31
N SER A 94 7.37 11.32 -17.50
CA SER A 94 7.67 12.12 -18.70
C SER A 94 6.51 13.04 -19.11
N TYR A 95 5.26 12.56 -19.10
CA TYR A 95 4.09 13.36 -19.46
C TYR A 95 3.82 14.48 -18.45
N GLY A 96 4.01 14.21 -17.16
CA GLY A 96 3.72 15.13 -16.07
C GLY A 96 4.91 15.98 -15.63
N HIS A 97 6.10 15.82 -16.24
CA HIS A 97 7.37 16.36 -15.73
C HIS A 97 7.28 17.83 -15.28
N ALA A 98 6.75 18.70 -16.14
CA ALA A 98 6.65 20.13 -15.84
C ALA A 98 5.78 20.46 -14.62
N VAL A 99 4.75 19.64 -14.35
CA VAL A 99 3.84 19.81 -13.20
C VAL A 99 4.41 19.13 -11.96
N LEU A 100 4.95 17.91 -12.11
CA LEU A 100 5.51 17.12 -11.01
C LEU A 100 6.74 17.78 -10.39
N GLU A 101 7.58 18.44 -11.19
CA GLU A 101 8.75 19.17 -10.69
C GLU A 101 8.45 20.62 -10.26
N LYS A 102 7.21 21.09 -10.46
CA LYS A 102 6.85 22.46 -10.11
C LYS A 102 6.98 22.67 -8.60
N LYS A 103 7.78 23.66 -8.21
CA LYS A 103 7.93 24.09 -6.82
C LYS A 103 7.09 25.34 -6.59
N GLU A 104 6.15 25.26 -5.67
CA GLU A 104 5.37 26.41 -5.20
C GLU A 104 5.89 26.83 -3.82
N LEU A 105 6.14 28.13 -3.64
CA LEU A 105 6.60 28.66 -2.37
C LEU A 105 5.42 28.69 -1.39
N PRO A 106 5.56 28.13 -0.18
CA PRO A 106 4.50 28.21 0.79
C PRO A 106 4.38 29.64 1.33
N THR A 107 3.15 30.06 1.61
CA THR A 107 2.91 31.27 2.37
C THR A 107 3.07 30.95 3.85
N VAL A 108 4.04 31.58 4.52
CA VAL A 108 4.30 31.35 5.94
C VAL A 108 3.60 32.40 6.80
N ARG A 109 2.91 31.96 7.85
CA ARG A 109 2.33 32.83 8.88
C ARG A 109 2.79 32.42 10.27
N VAL A 110 3.32 33.38 11.01
CA VAL A 110 3.69 33.24 12.43
C VAL A 110 2.62 33.93 13.27
N SER A 111 2.16 33.26 14.32
CA SER A 111 1.18 33.82 15.26
C SER A 111 1.49 33.36 16.69
N GLY A 112 1.01 34.11 17.67
CA GLY A 112 1.17 33.79 19.09
C GLY A 112 -0.18 33.73 19.78
N LYS A 113 -0.33 32.81 20.74
CA LYS A 113 -1.48 32.76 21.65
C LYS A 113 -0.98 32.63 23.08
N GLU A 114 -1.34 33.60 23.91
CA GLU A 114 -1.04 33.57 25.33
C GLU A 114 -2.19 32.92 26.11
N ALA A 115 -1.87 31.98 27.00
CA ALA A 115 -2.80 31.35 27.91
C ALA A 115 -2.07 30.90 29.18
N HIS A 116 -2.68 31.13 30.35
CA HIS A 116 -2.13 30.73 31.65
C HIS A 116 -0.67 31.17 31.88
N GLY A 117 -0.30 32.37 31.42
CA GLY A 117 1.05 32.92 31.57
C GLY A 117 2.11 32.29 30.65
N THR A 118 1.70 31.48 29.67
CA THR A 118 2.58 30.90 28.65
C THR A 118 2.19 31.43 27.26
N LEU A 119 3.16 31.94 26.50
CA LEU A 119 2.99 32.30 25.10
C LEU A 119 3.34 31.11 24.20
N THR A 120 2.33 30.56 23.52
CA THR A 120 2.52 29.53 22.49
C THR A 120 2.65 30.17 21.12
N LEU A 121 3.75 29.89 20.42
CA LEU A 121 3.98 30.35 19.06
C LEU A 121 3.58 29.26 18.05
N TYR A 122 2.98 29.67 16.93
CA TYR A 122 2.62 28.80 15.82
C TYR A 122 3.28 29.30 14.54
N CYS A 123 3.93 28.39 13.81
CA CYS A 123 4.38 28.61 12.43
C CYS A 123 3.55 27.73 11.51
N ARG A 124 2.84 28.33 10.55
CA ARG A 124 2.00 27.63 9.57
C ARG A 124 2.48 27.95 8.17
N ALA A 125 2.71 26.92 7.37
CA ALA A 125 2.98 27.00 5.94
C ALA A 125 1.72 26.57 5.18
N TYR A 126 1.26 27.39 4.24
CA TYR A 126 0.12 27.13 3.35
C TYR A 126 0.59 27.02 1.92
#